data_AF-A0A3Q2Y595-F1
#
_entry.id   AF-A0A3Q2Y595-F1
#
_cell.length_a   1.000
_cell.length_b   1.000
_cell.length_c   1.000
_cell.angle_alpha   90.00
_cell.angle_beta   90.00
_cell.angle_gamma   90.00
#
_symmetry.space_group_name_H-M   'P 1'
#
loop_
_entity.id
_entity.type
_entity.pdbx_description
1 polymer ?
#
loop_
_entity_poly.entity_id
_entity_poly.type
_entity_poly.pdbx_seq_one_letter_code
_entity_poly.pdbx_strand_id
1 'polypeptide(L)'
;MAGHEWDDWFEREEFIGHISDMRVQNLQVEREVVQKRTFTRWMNLHLEKCNPPIEVQDLFQDIQDGRILMALLEELSGCKLVRLFLCLCICHYPINEYLS
;
A
#
# COMPACT_ATOMS: atom_id res chain seq x y z
N MET A 1 -20.93 -45.94 -27.06
CA MET A 1 -21.98 -45.26 -26.25
C MET A 1 -21.41 -44.38 -25.14
N ALA A 2 -20.17 -44.56 -24.67
CA ALA A 2 -19.61 -43.70 -23.60
C ALA A 2 -19.10 -42.32 -24.07
N GLY A 3 -18.61 -42.16 -25.30
CA GLY A 3 -17.93 -40.91 -25.74
C GLY A 3 -18.76 -39.64 -25.57
N HIS A 4 -20.04 -39.68 -25.93
CA HIS A 4 -20.93 -38.51 -25.88
C HIS A 4 -21.24 -38.03 -24.45
N GLU A 5 -21.13 -38.90 -23.44
CA GLU A 5 -21.41 -38.58 -22.03
C GLU A 5 -20.17 -37.98 -21.35
N TRP A 6 -18.97 -38.40 -21.77
CA TRP A 6 -17.71 -37.80 -21.32
C TRP A 6 -17.53 -36.37 -21.85
N ASP A 7 -17.92 -36.14 -23.11
CA ASP A 7 -17.85 -34.81 -23.73
C ASP A 7 -18.81 -33.82 -23.03
N ASP A 8 -20.07 -34.22 -22.75
CA ASP A 8 -21.05 -33.41 -22.01
C ASP A 8 -20.59 -33.09 -20.57
N TRP A 9 -19.99 -34.09 -19.90
CA TRP A 9 -19.45 -33.88 -18.56
C TRP A 9 -18.26 -32.92 -18.56
N PHE A 10 -17.38 -33.02 -19.56
CA PHE A 10 -16.22 -32.14 -19.70
C PHE A 10 -16.62 -30.69 -20.02
N GLU A 11 -17.56 -30.48 -20.95
CA GLU A 11 -18.10 -29.14 -21.25
C GLU A 11 -18.74 -28.49 -20.02
N ARG A 12 -19.42 -29.28 -19.19
CA ARG A 12 -19.99 -28.80 -17.92
C ARG A 12 -18.91 -28.38 -16.93
N GLU A 13 -17.86 -29.17 -16.75
CA GLU A 13 -16.76 -28.83 -15.84
C GLU A 13 -15.99 -27.59 -16.32
N GLU A 14 -15.77 -27.45 -17.62
CA GLU A 14 -15.17 -26.25 -18.22
C GLU A 14 -16.04 -25.01 -17.93
N PHE A 15 -17.36 -25.12 -18.13
CA PHE A 15 -18.30 -24.04 -17.81
C PHE A 15 -18.28 -23.66 -16.32
N ILE A 16 -18.24 -24.65 -15.41
CA ILE A 16 -18.13 -24.43 -13.96
C ILE A 16 -16.78 -23.76 -13.62
N GLY A 17 -15.70 -24.18 -14.28
CA GLY A 17 -14.37 -23.57 -14.17
C GLY A 17 -14.40 -22.09 -14.53
N HIS A 18 -14.95 -21.73 -15.68
CA HIS A 18 -15.06 -20.35 -16.12
C HIS A 18 -15.88 -19.47 -15.17
N ILE A 19 -17.01 -19.97 -14.66
CA ILE A 19 -17.81 -19.23 -13.66
C ILE A 19 -16.99 -19.01 -12.39
N SER A 20 -16.26 -20.05 -11.95
CA SER A 20 -15.43 -19.97 -10.75
C SER A 20 -14.31 -18.94 -10.92
N ASP A 21 -13.62 -18.95 -12.05
CA ASP A 21 -12.56 -17.98 -12.39
C ASP A 21 -13.09 -16.55 -12.43
N MET A 22 -14.22 -16.34 -13.11
CA MET A 22 -14.89 -15.03 -13.14
C MET A 22 -15.24 -14.55 -11.73
N ARG A 23 -15.72 -15.44 -10.86
CA ARG A 23 -16.03 -15.10 -9.47
C ARG A 23 -14.77 -14.74 -8.69
N VAL A 24 -13.69 -15.48 -8.86
CA VAL A 24 -12.41 -15.19 -8.20
C VAL A 24 -11.87 -13.83 -8.64
N GLN A 25 -11.91 -13.52 -9.94
CA GLN A 25 -11.49 -12.22 -10.48
C GLN A 25 -12.32 -11.07 -9.90
N ASN A 26 -13.65 -11.20 -9.89
CA ASN A 26 -14.52 -10.17 -9.30
C ASN A 26 -14.21 -9.93 -7.82
N LEU A 27 -14.02 -11.01 -7.04
CA LEU A 27 -13.65 -10.90 -5.63
C LEU A 27 -12.28 -10.24 -5.44
N GLN A 28 -11.32 -10.46 -6.35
CA GLN A 28 -10.02 -9.78 -6.31
C GLN A 28 -10.18 -8.28 -6.54
N VAL A 29 -10.92 -7.87 -7.56
CA VAL A 29 -11.18 -6.45 -7.84
C VAL A 29 -11.88 -5.76 -6.66
N GLU A 30 -12.90 -6.40 -6.07
CA GLU A 30 -13.58 -5.85 -4.90
C GLU A 30 -12.63 -5.70 -3.71
N ARG A 31 -11.77 -6.69 -3.46
CA ARG A 31 -10.76 -6.62 -2.39
C ARG A 31 -9.79 -5.48 -2.63
N GLU A 32 -9.29 -5.30 -3.84
CA GLU A 32 -8.36 -4.22 -4.19
C GLU A 32 -9.01 -2.85 -3.97
N VAL A 33 -10.25 -2.67 -4.39
CA VAL A 33 -10.99 -1.41 -4.20
C VAL A 33 -11.22 -1.13 -2.71
N VAL A 34 -11.64 -2.14 -1.93
CA VAL A 34 -11.87 -2.00 -0.49
C VAL A 34 -10.57 -1.71 0.25
N GLN A 35 -9.47 -2.39 -0.09
CA GLN A 35 -8.16 -2.16 0.48
C GLN A 35 -7.66 -0.75 0.17
N LYS A 36 -7.72 -0.33 -1.11
CA LYS A 36 -7.34 1.03 -1.52
C LYS A 36 -8.12 2.07 -0.72
N ARG A 37 -9.45 1.96 -0.69
CA ARG A 37 -10.32 2.93 0.01
C ARG A 37 -10.06 2.96 1.52
N THR A 38 -9.88 1.79 2.13
CA THR A 38 -9.64 1.67 3.57
C THR A 38 -8.30 2.30 3.93
N PHE A 39 -7.26 1.99 3.16
CA PHE A 39 -5.93 2.51 3.40
C PHE A 39 -5.86 4.02 3.16
N THR A 40 -6.44 4.55 2.06
CA THR A 40 -6.52 5.99 1.81
C THR A 40 -7.21 6.73 2.95
N ARG A 41 -8.35 6.24 3.43
CA ARG A 41 -9.06 6.84 4.57
C ARG A 41 -8.23 6.82 5.86
N TRP A 42 -7.57 5.69 6.12
CA TRP A 42 -6.72 5.55 7.29
C TRP A 42 -5.53 6.51 7.24
N MET A 43 -4.89 6.70 6.07
CA MET A 43 -3.83 7.69 5.92
C MET A 43 -4.37 9.10 6.17
N ASN A 44 -5.50 9.48 5.57
CA ASN A 44 -6.08 10.81 5.74
C ASN A 44 -6.44 11.11 7.21
N LEU A 45 -6.90 10.12 7.98
CA LEU A 45 -7.17 10.25 9.43
C LEU A 45 -5.92 10.61 10.26
N HIS A 46 -4.73 10.20 9.80
CA HIS A 46 -3.48 10.58 10.47
C HIS A 46 -2.92 11.88 9.91
N LEU A 47 -2.92 12.03 8.59
CA LEU A 47 -2.34 13.16 7.88
C LEU A 47 -3.11 14.47 8.05
N GLU A 48 -4.40 14.42 8.43
CA GLU A 48 -5.16 15.62 8.78
C GLU A 48 -4.62 16.33 10.04
N LYS A 49 -3.86 15.61 10.89
CA LYS A 49 -3.25 16.15 12.12
C LYS A 49 -1.95 16.90 11.85
N CYS A 50 -1.36 16.71 10.67
CA CYS A 50 -0.17 17.44 10.25
C CYS A 50 -0.47 18.94 10.11
N ASN A 51 0.57 19.77 10.21
CA ASN A 51 0.48 21.21 9.98
C ASN A 51 1.51 21.65 8.92
N PRO A 52 1.09 21.96 7.69
CA PRO A 52 -0.30 21.98 7.19
C PRO A 52 -0.92 20.58 7.05
N PRO A 53 -2.26 20.46 7.07
CA PRO A 53 -2.95 19.19 6.83
C PRO A 53 -2.62 18.63 5.45
N ILE A 54 -2.42 17.31 5.36
CA ILE A 54 -2.13 16.62 4.11
C ILE A 54 -3.33 15.71 3.78
N GLU A 55 -3.75 15.71 2.52
CA GLU A 55 -4.82 14.84 2.00
C GLU A 55 -4.29 14.01 0.84
N VAL A 56 -4.63 12.72 0.84
CA VAL A 56 -4.39 11.78 -0.25
C VAL A 56 -5.67 11.59 -1.05
N GLN A 57 -5.60 11.88 -2.34
CA GLN A 57 -6.71 11.77 -3.29
C GLN A 57 -6.54 10.52 -4.18
N ASP A 58 -5.34 10.31 -4.74
CA ASP A 58 -4.99 9.08 -5.42
C ASP A 58 -3.80 8.42 -4.75
N LEU A 59 -4.09 7.38 -3.96
CA LEU A 59 -3.10 6.63 -3.19
C LEU A 59 -1.85 6.28 -3.99
N PHE A 60 -1.98 5.79 -5.24
CA PHE A 60 -0.82 5.29 -5.98
C PHE A 60 0.01 6.40 -6.62
N GLN A 61 -0.57 7.56 -6.86
CA GLN A 61 0.13 8.72 -7.42
C GLN A 61 0.77 9.55 -6.31
N ASP A 62 0.02 9.79 -5.23
CA ASP A 62 0.41 10.71 -4.17
C ASP A 62 1.56 10.16 -3.31
N ILE A 63 1.72 8.83 -3.21
CA ILE A 63 2.81 8.21 -2.44
C ILE A 63 4.12 8.02 -3.23
N GLN A 64 4.14 8.29 -4.55
CA GLN A 64 5.26 7.90 -5.43
C GLN A 64 6.58 8.56 -5.05
N ASP A 65 6.54 9.82 -4.65
CA ASP A 65 7.74 10.58 -4.29
C ASP A 65 8.21 10.33 -2.84
N GLY A 66 7.44 9.55 -2.07
CA GLY A 66 7.71 9.15 -0.70
C GLY A 66 7.46 10.25 0.35
N ARG A 67 7.12 11.49 -0.01
CA ARG A 67 6.95 12.59 0.95
C ARG A 67 5.78 12.34 1.90
N ILE A 68 4.68 11.83 1.37
CA ILE A 68 3.50 11.48 2.17
C ILE A 68 3.81 10.33 3.14
N LEU A 69 4.57 9.33 2.69
CA LEU A 69 5.00 8.23 3.55
C LEU A 69 5.90 8.72 4.69
N MET A 70 6.79 9.68 4.41
CA MET A 70 7.62 10.30 5.44
C MET A 70 6.76 11.04 6.48
N ALA A 71 5.81 11.88 6.04
CA ALA A 71 4.91 12.58 6.97
C ALA A 71 4.07 11.61 7.80
N LEU A 72 3.55 10.55 7.18
CA LEU A 72 2.81 9.50 7.87
C LEU A 72 3.67 8.78 8.93
N LEU A 73 4.93 8.49 8.62
CA LEU A 73 5.87 7.89 9.57
C LEU A 73 6.19 8.85 10.74
N GLU A 74 6.36 10.15 10.49
CA GLU A 74 6.56 11.14 11.55
C GLU A 74 5.34 11.21 12.47
N GLU A 75 4.13 11.23 11.91
CA GLU A 75 2.88 11.26 12.67
C GLU A 75 2.68 9.99 13.51
N LEU A 76 2.90 8.81 12.92
CA LEU A 76 2.75 7.53 13.63
C LEU A 76 3.82 7.32 14.71
N SER A 77 5.04 7.83 14.50
CA SER A 77 6.14 7.69 15.46
C SER A 77 6.16 8.80 16.52
N GLY A 78 5.44 9.90 16.30
CA GLY A 78 5.51 11.11 17.13
C GLY A 78 6.88 11.82 17.09
N CYS A 79 7.76 11.43 16.17
CA CYS A 79 9.13 11.94 16.05
C CYS A 79 9.36 12.59 14.70
N LYS A 80 10.02 13.76 14.67
CA LYS A 80 10.45 14.36 13.40
C LYS A 80 11.62 13.58 12.80
N LEU A 81 11.44 12.99 11.63
CA LEU A 81 12.43 12.18 10.91
C LEU A 81 13.65 12.99 10.50
N VAL A 82 13.50 14.31 10.27
CA VAL A 82 14.64 15.21 10.03
C VAL A 82 15.67 15.14 11.18
N ARG A 83 15.21 14.94 12.43
CA ARG A 83 16.10 14.76 13.59
C ARG A 83 16.76 13.37 13.63
N LEU A 84 16.13 12.33 13.09
CA LEU A 84 16.70 10.98 13.09
C LEU A 84 17.88 10.87 12.10
N PHE A 85 17.77 11.48 10.92
CA PHE A 85 18.89 11.55 9.98
C PHE A 85 20.02 12.47 10.48
N LEU A 86 19.69 13.61 11.10
CA LEU A 86 20.71 14.49 11.68
C LEU A 86 21.43 13.85 12.88
N CYS A 87 20.72 13.12 13.75
CA CYS A 87 21.33 12.46 14.90
C CYS A 87 22.27 11.31 14.48
N LEU A 88 21.88 10.51 13.48
CA LEU A 88 22.75 9.45 12.93
C LEU A 88 24.02 10.04 12.28
N CYS A 89 23.94 11.17 11.59
CA CYS A 89 25.11 11.80 10.97
C CYS A 89 26.02 12.50 11.99
N ILE A 90 25.48 13.15 13.03
CA ILE A 90 26.31 13.79 14.07
C ILE A 90 26.98 12.73 14.97
N CYS A 91 26.34 11.60 15.23
CA CYS A 91 26.93 10.53 16.04
C CYS A 91 27.97 9.67 15.29
N HIS A 92 28.06 9.73 13.96
CA HIS A 92 29.05 8.97 13.17
C HIS A 92 30.23 9.81 12.66
N TYR A 93 30.18 11.15 12.80
CA TYR A 93 31.31 12.03 12.48
C TYR A 93 31.69 12.82 13.74
N PRO A 94 32.57 12.30 14.62
CA PRO A 94 33.32 13.19 15.48
C PRO A 94 34.10 14.11 14.55
N ILE A 95 33.71 15.38 14.52
CA ILE A 95 34.47 16.49 13.94
C ILE A 95 35.83 16.46 14.66
N ASN A 96 36.80 15.81 14.03
CA ASN A 96 38.18 15.78 14.47
C ASN A 96 38.94 16.79 13.60
N GLU A 97 38.52 18.04 13.69
CA GLU A 97 39.31 19.20 13.32
C GLU A 97 39.02 20.23 14.42
N TYR A 98 40.06 20.97 14.82
CA TYR A 98 40.08 21.94 15.93
C TYR A 98 40.41 21.40 17.33
N LEU A 99 41.65 20.93 17.53
CA LEU A 99 42.54 21.66 18.45
C LEU A 99 44.01 21.43 18.08
N SER A 100 44.78 22.50 18.25
CA SER A 100 46.18 22.74 17.84
C SER A 100 47.21 21.74 18.34
#